data_AF-A0A354PBL9-F1
#
_entry.id   AF-A0A354PBL9-F1
#
_cell.length_a   1.000
_cell.length_b   1.000
_cell.length_c   1.000
_cell.angle_alpha   90.00
_cell.angle_beta   90.00
_cell.angle_gamma   90.00
#
_symmetry.space_group_name_H-M   'P 1'
#
loop_
_entity.id
_entity.type
_entity.pdbx_description
1 polymer ?
#
loop_
_entity_poly.entity_id
_entity_poly.type
_entity_poly.pdbx_seq_one_letter_code
_entity_poly.pdbx_strand_id
1 'polypeptide(L)'
;MTDLDAIYQSDALFPVLLNRLLPKSRPEYSDFLRWNDFNPADPPEPLVLLQRSEGIKKTDAIEVFPCPVPDDHGCYLNYFFVHGMRYQLDRDDAIQALSQMRRGDRLTLRCEPDNPVDPFAVAIDSGATHLGYAPRYLAYDLTRLLRDCPSGTVNLFVQKINSDAPFQQRLLCRFQGCWPANFKPCSGPEFELIPELVGV
;
A
#
# COMPACT_ATOMS: atom_id res chain seq x y z
N MET A 1 27.82 -3.96 -9.69
CA MET A 1 27.77 -3.25 -8.40
C MET A 1 28.30 -4.22 -7.37
N THR A 2 29.53 -4.05 -6.88
CA THR A 2 30.21 -5.00 -5.98
C THR A 2 30.66 -4.35 -4.68
N ASP A 3 30.73 -3.02 -4.64
CA ASP A 3 30.99 -2.25 -3.43
C ASP A 3 29.65 -2.00 -2.72
N LEU A 4 29.51 -2.51 -1.49
CA LEU A 4 28.28 -2.40 -0.70
C LEU A 4 28.16 -1.05 0.03
N ASP A 5 29.27 -0.34 0.21
CA ASP A 5 29.32 0.95 0.93
C ASP A 5 29.25 2.15 -0.02
N ALA A 6 29.32 1.90 -1.33
CA ALA A 6 29.19 2.92 -2.36
C ALA A 6 27.72 3.37 -2.55
N ILE A 7 27.52 4.68 -2.68
CA ILE A 7 26.24 5.26 -3.10
C ILE A 7 26.17 5.20 -4.63
N TYR A 8 25.19 4.45 -5.14
CA TYR A 8 24.92 4.37 -6.57
C TYR A 8 23.81 5.34 -6.96
N GLN A 9 24.08 6.19 -7.94
CA GLN A 9 23.15 7.19 -8.46
C GLN A 9 22.91 6.97 -9.96
N SER A 10 21.70 7.29 -10.42
CA SER A 10 21.30 7.14 -11.82
C SER A 10 20.15 8.10 -12.13
N ASP A 11 20.22 8.76 -13.28
CA ASP A 11 19.13 9.64 -13.79
C ASP A 11 17.94 8.83 -14.32
N ALA A 12 18.09 7.51 -14.44
CA ALA A 12 17.05 6.56 -14.82
C ALA A 12 16.84 5.51 -13.73
N LEU A 13 15.65 4.90 -13.69
CA LEU A 13 15.38 3.78 -12.79
C LEU A 13 16.38 2.63 -13.03
N PHE A 14 16.93 2.10 -11.95
CA PHE A 14 17.76 0.90 -12.02
C PHE A 14 16.99 -0.25 -12.71
N PRO A 15 17.65 -1.07 -13.55
CA PRO A 15 16.98 -2.16 -14.27
C PRO A 15 16.18 -3.10 -13.36
N VAL A 16 16.65 -3.34 -12.14
CA VAL A 16 15.94 -4.17 -11.14
C VAL A 16 14.58 -3.60 -10.75
N LEU A 17 14.45 -2.27 -10.70
CA LEU A 17 13.20 -1.56 -10.40
C LEU A 17 12.34 -1.40 -11.66
N LEU A 18 12.97 -1.08 -12.79
CA LEU A 18 12.28 -0.93 -14.08
C LEU A 18 11.56 -2.22 -14.49
N ASN A 19 12.20 -3.37 -14.28
CA ASN A 19 11.63 -4.68 -14.58
C ASN A 19 10.38 -5.00 -13.75
N ARG A 20 10.08 -4.23 -12.68
CA ARG A 20 8.87 -4.41 -11.85
C ARG A 20 7.65 -3.73 -12.44
N LEU A 21 7.82 -2.82 -13.40
CA LEU A 21 6.71 -2.18 -14.09
C LEU A 21 6.16 -3.08 -15.19
N LEU A 22 4.84 -3.02 -15.38
CA LEU A 22 4.19 -3.68 -16.50
C LEU A 22 4.67 -3.03 -17.82
N PRO A 23 5.19 -3.80 -18.80
CA PRO A 23 5.65 -3.22 -20.06
C PRO A 23 4.53 -2.49 -20.80
N LYS A 24 4.85 -1.33 -21.39
CA LYS A 24 3.87 -0.50 -22.13
C LYS A 24 3.26 -1.20 -23.35
N SER A 25 3.93 -2.23 -23.87
CA SER A 25 3.46 -3.05 -24.99
C SER A 25 2.38 -4.07 -24.62
N ARG A 26 2.15 -4.29 -23.32
CA ARG A 26 1.12 -5.23 -22.84
C ARG A 26 -0.27 -4.68 -23.16
N PRO A 27 -1.19 -5.48 -23.74
CA PRO A 27 -2.55 -5.04 -24.06
C PRO A 27 -3.28 -4.42 -22.86
N GLU A 28 -3.04 -4.96 -21.66
CA GLU A 28 -3.65 -4.53 -20.41
C GLU A 28 -2.98 -3.31 -19.75
N TYR A 29 -1.95 -2.70 -20.36
CA TYR A 29 -1.24 -1.56 -19.75
C TYR A 29 -2.15 -0.37 -19.46
N SER A 30 -3.09 -0.09 -20.36
CA SER A 30 -4.08 0.99 -20.17
C SER A 30 -5.00 0.73 -18.97
N ASP A 31 -5.43 -0.53 -18.79
CA ASP A 31 -6.21 -0.95 -17.62
C ASP A 31 -5.38 -0.86 -16.35
N PHE A 32 -4.12 -1.30 -16.39
CA PHE A 32 -3.20 -1.20 -15.27
C PHE A 32 -3.02 0.24 -14.78
N LEU A 33 -2.87 1.22 -15.69
CA LEU A 33 -2.83 2.63 -15.32
C LEU A 33 -4.15 3.07 -14.67
N ARG A 34 -5.29 2.71 -15.25
CA ARG A 34 -6.61 3.01 -14.67
C ARG A 34 -6.75 2.44 -13.27
N TRP A 35 -6.40 1.17 -13.05
CA TRP A 35 -6.53 0.49 -11.76
C TRP A 35 -5.72 1.18 -10.66
N ASN A 36 -4.56 1.75 -11.01
CA ASN A 36 -3.71 2.55 -10.12
C ASN A 36 -4.17 4.01 -9.96
N ASP A 37 -5.35 4.36 -10.48
CA ASP A 37 -5.96 5.70 -10.48
C ASP A 37 -5.18 6.76 -11.28
N PHE A 38 -4.52 6.34 -12.36
CA PHE A 38 -3.86 7.23 -13.31
C PHE A 38 -4.66 7.38 -14.62
N ASN A 39 -4.44 8.51 -15.30
CA ASN A 39 -4.98 8.77 -16.62
C ASN A 39 -4.10 8.09 -17.69
N PRO A 40 -4.62 7.15 -18.50
CA PRO A 40 -3.82 6.51 -19.56
C PRO A 40 -3.37 7.48 -20.66
N ALA A 41 -4.04 8.61 -20.85
CA ALA A 41 -3.65 9.64 -21.81
C ALA A 41 -2.49 10.52 -21.33
N ASP A 42 -2.22 10.50 -20.02
CA ASP A 42 -1.10 11.22 -19.39
C ASP A 42 -0.47 10.32 -18.31
N PRO A 43 0.29 9.28 -18.71
CA PRO A 43 0.85 8.32 -17.79
C PRO A 43 1.85 8.98 -16.83
N PRO A 44 1.87 8.59 -15.55
CA PRO A 44 2.79 9.15 -14.58
C PRO A 44 4.23 8.72 -14.88
N GLU A 45 5.18 9.38 -14.21
CA GLU A 45 6.56 8.91 -14.20
C GLU A 45 6.68 7.47 -13.67
N PRO A 46 7.65 6.68 -14.19
CA PRO A 46 7.84 5.28 -13.79
C PRO A 46 7.92 5.05 -12.28
N LEU A 47 8.61 5.93 -11.54
CA LEU A 47 8.77 5.80 -10.10
C LEU A 47 7.43 5.99 -9.36
N VAL A 48 6.59 6.92 -9.81
CA VAL A 48 5.26 7.18 -9.24
C VAL A 48 4.33 5.98 -9.45
N LEU A 49 4.37 5.38 -10.64
CA LEU A 49 3.63 4.14 -10.93
C LEU A 49 4.13 2.98 -10.07
N LEU A 50 5.44 2.87 -9.88
CA LEU A 50 6.05 1.83 -9.05
C LEU A 50 5.63 1.97 -7.58
N GLN A 51 5.68 3.19 -7.02
CA GLN A 51 5.21 3.50 -5.66
C GLN A 51 3.74 3.12 -5.44
N ARG A 52 2.87 3.34 -6.44
CA ARG A 52 1.43 3.02 -6.34
C ARG A 52 1.13 1.54 -6.44
N SER A 53 1.87 0.84 -7.30
CA SER A 53 1.66 -0.58 -7.59
C SER A 53 2.48 -1.51 -6.71
N GLU A 54 3.35 -0.95 -5.87
CA GLU A 54 4.30 -1.64 -4.99
C GLU A 54 5.33 -2.50 -5.74
N GLY A 55 5.26 -2.56 -7.07
CA GLY A 55 6.13 -3.39 -7.90
C GLY A 55 6.09 -4.88 -7.54
N ILE A 56 5.02 -5.36 -6.90
CA ILE A 56 4.92 -6.72 -6.38
C ILE A 56 5.00 -7.74 -7.52
N LYS A 57 5.85 -8.75 -7.33
CA LYS A 57 5.98 -9.91 -8.22
C LYS A 57 5.89 -11.20 -7.43
N LYS A 58 5.36 -12.24 -8.05
CA LYS A 58 5.33 -13.60 -7.46
C LYS A 58 6.68 -14.31 -7.47
N THR A 59 7.66 -13.77 -8.18
CA THR A 59 8.96 -14.42 -8.45
C THR A 59 10.06 -14.02 -7.48
N ASP A 60 9.84 -13.00 -6.66
CA ASP A 60 10.79 -12.50 -5.67
C ASP A 60 10.03 -11.83 -4.49
N ALA A 61 10.78 -11.33 -3.49
CA ALA A 61 10.23 -10.70 -2.28
C ALA A 61 10.51 -9.19 -2.22
N ILE A 62 10.80 -8.54 -3.36
CA ILE A 62 11.11 -7.11 -3.39
C ILE A 62 9.79 -6.33 -3.49
N GLU A 63 9.65 -5.26 -2.71
CA GLU A 63 8.53 -4.33 -2.81
C GLU A 63 9.07 -2.90 -2.81
N VAL A 64 8.39 -2.02 -3.53
CA VAL A 64 8.81 -0.62 -3.66
C VAL A 64 7.62 0.27 -3.34
N PHE A 65 7.64 0.83 -2.15
CA PHE A 65 6.59 1.69 -1.63
C PHE A 65 7.18 3.02 -1.18
N PRO A 66 6.39 4.11 -1.18
CA PRO A 66 6.86 5.39 -0.69
C PRO A 66 6.93 5.34 0.84
N CYS A 67 8.05 5.80 1.40
CA CYS A 67 8.04 6.16 2.82
C CYS A 67 7.18 7.43 2.98
N PRO A 68 6.13 7.42 3.82
CA PRO A 68 5.22 8.55 3.98
C PRO A 68 5.95 9.84 4.34
N VAL A 69 5.48 10.96 3.77
CA VAL A 69 5.91 12.32 4.13
C VAL A 69 4.67 13.16 4.41
N PRO A 70 4.76 14.20 5.25
CA PRO A 70 3.64 15.11 5.45
C PRO A 70 3.31 15.82 4.14
N ASP A 71 2.02 16.04 3.88
CA ASP A 71 1.56 16.89 2.79
C ASP A 71 1.75 18.39 3.10
N ASP A 72 1.33 19.26 2.18
CA ASP A 72 1.43 20.72 2.32
C ASP A 72 0.65 21.27 3.54
N HIS A 73 -0.24 20.47 4.13
CA HIS A 73 -1.01 20.78 5.33
C HIS A 73 -0.46 20.10 6.59
N GLY A 74 0.67 19.40 6.50
CA GLY A 74 1.24 18.65 7.61
C GLY A 74 0.47 17.37 7.95
N CYS A 75 -0.37 16.86 7.05
CA CYS A 75 -1.12 15.63 7.25
C CYS A 75 -0.39 14.43 6.65
N TYR A 76 -0.59 13.25 7.26
CA TYR A 76 -0.16 12.00 6.67
C TYR A 76 -1.12 11.63 5.53
N LEU A 77 -0.62 11.54 4.30
CA LEU A 77 -1.39 11.12 3.14
C LEU A 77 -0.71 9.91 2.48
N ASN A 78 -1.46 8.83 2.29
CA ASN A 78 -0.96 7.66 1.58
C ASN A 78 -2.05 7.00 0.75
N TYR A 79 -1.65 6.28 -0.29
CA TYR A 79 -2.53 5.48 -1.13
C TYR A 79 -1.98 4.08 -1.22
N PHE A 80 -2.81 3.10 -0.91
CA PHE A 80 -2.41 1.70 -0.94
C PHE A 80 -3.57 0.80 -1.32
N PHE A 81 -3.27 -0.37 -1.87
CA PHE A 81 -4.28 -1.40 -2.09
C PHE A 81 -4.51 -2.20 -0.81
N VAL A 82 -5.75 -2.63 -0.59
CA VAL A 82 -6.05 -3.56 0.51
C VAL A 82 -5.39 -4.91 0.21
N HIS A 83 -4.57 -5.38 1.15
CA HIS A 83 -3.89 -6.66 1.07
C HIS A 83 -4.78 -7.79 1.60
N GLY A 84 -4.53 -9.03 1.17
CA GLY A 84 -5.25 -10.20 1.66
C GLY A 84 -6.70 -10.36 1.16
N MET A 85 -7.19 -9.50 0.25
CA MET A 85 -8.57 -9.55 -0.23
C MET A 85 -8.95 -10.89 -0.87
N ARG A 86 -7.99 -11.62 -1.46
CA ARG A 86 -8.25 -12.96 -2.02
C ARG A 86 -8.85 -13.95 -1.01
N TYR A 87 -8.56 -13.79 0.28
CA TYR A 87 -9.07 -14.67 1.33
C TYR A 87 -10.47 -14.27 1.81
N GLN A 88 -10.91 -13.05 1.47
CA GLN A 88 -12.23 -12.53 1.82
C GLN A 88 -13.18 -12.61 0.64
N LEU A 89 -12.68 -12.47 -0.59
CA LEU A 89 -13.48 -12.44 -1.82
C LEU A 89 -13.97 -13.82 -2.30
N ASP A 90 -13.68 -14.87 -1.55
CA ASP A 90 -14.39 -16.16 -1.68
C ASP A 90 -15.72 -16.17 -0.90
N ARG A 91 -16.04 -15.08 -0.16
CA ARG A 91 -17.30 -14.92 0.57
C ARG A 91 -18.24 -13.94 -0.15
N ASP A 92 -19.51 -14.32 -0.24
CA ASP A 92 -20.55 -13.54 -0.91
C ASP A 92 -20.73 -12.14 -0.31
N ASP A 93 -20.55 -12.00 1.01
CA ASP A 93 -20.70 -10.74 1.73
C ASP A 93 -19.64 -9.70 1.33
N ALA A 94 -18.38 -10.10 1.16
CA ALA A 94 -17.29 -9.23 0.72
C ALA A 94 -17.48 -8.76 -0.74
N ILE A 95 -17.89 -9.67 -1.63
CA ILE A 95 -18.21 -9.31 -3.02
C ILE A 95 -19.36 -8.30 -3.06
N GLN A 96 -20.42 -8.57 -2.30
CA GLN A 96 -21.57 -7.69 -2.25
C GLN A 96 -21.21 -6.33 -1.65
N ALA A 97 -20.44 -6.29 -0.57
CA ALA A 97 -19.95 -5.03 0.01
C ALA A 97 -19.18 -4.20 -1.03
N LEU A 98 -18.22 -4.79 -1.75
CA LEU A 98 -17.48 -4.08 -2.79
C LEU A 98 -18.37 -3.57 -3.92
N SER A 99 -19.40 -4.32 -4.30
CA SER A 99 -20.32 -3.92 -5.39
C SER A 99 -21.12 -2.65 -5.09
N GLN A 100 -21.32 -2.35 -3.79
CA GLN A 100 -22.09 -1.18 -3.35
C GLN A 100 -21.20 0.03 -3.03
N MET A 101 -19.89 -0.18 -2.88
CA MET A 101 -18.95 0.89 -2.55
C MET A 101 -18.77 1.89 -3.67
N ARG A 102 -18.53 3.13 -3.27
CA ARG A 102 -18.24 4.27 -4.13
C ARG A 102 -16.98 4.97 -3.67
N ARG A 103 -16.34 5.68 -4.59
CA ARG A 103 -15.23 6.57 -4.26
C ARG A 103 -15.68 7.58 -3.20
N GLY A 104 -14.87 7.75 -2.17
CA GLY A 104 -15.16 8.62 -1.03
C GLY A 104 -15.85 7.93 0.14
N ASP A 105 -16.36 6.69 -0.03
CA ASP A 105 -16.92 5.94 1.08
C ASP A 105 -15.86 5.70 2.16
N ARG A 106 -16.28 5.77 3.42
CA ARG A 106 -15.41 5.60 4.57
C ARG A 106 -15.29 4.13 4.96
N LEU A 107 -14.07 3.70 5.23
CA LEU A 107 -13.75 2.37 5.75
C LEU A 107 -13.26 2.46 7.19
N THR A 108 -13.38 1.37 7.92
CA THR A 108 -12.92 1.26 9.30
C THR A 108 -11.56 0.58 9.35
N LEU A 109 -10.66 1.16 10.14
CA LEU A 109 -9.39 0.55 10.51
C LEU A 109 -9.51 -0.04 11.92
N ARG A 110 -9.05 -1.27 12.10
CA ARG A 110 -9.10 -1.96 13.39
C ARG A 110 -7.78 -2.68 13.65
N CYS A 111 -7.07 -2.27 14.71
CA CYS A 111 -5.85 -2.95 15.13
C CYS A 111 -6.18 -4.35 15.68
N GLU A 112 -5.34 -5.33 15.36
CA GLU A 112 -5.43 -6.70 15.87
C GLU A 112 -4.12 -7.08 16.60
N PRO A 113 -3.90 -6.58 17.84
CA PRO A 113 -2.65 -6.83 18.57
C PRO A 113 -2.43 -8.31 18.91
N ASP A 114 -3.49 -9.12 18.94
CA ASP A 114 -3.46 -10.56 19.19
C ASP A 114 -3.38 -11.39 17.88
N ASN A 115 -3.18 -10.74 16.73
CA ASN A 115 -3.04 -11.46 15.46
C ASN A 115 -1.79 -12.35 15.48
N PRO A 116 -1.92 -13.66 15.19
CA PRO A 116 -0.83 -14.62 15.38
C PRO A 116 0.31 -14.49 14.36
N VAL A 117 0.11 -13.73 13.28
CA VAL A 117 1.09 -13.56 12.19
C VAL A 117 1.82 -12.23 12.30
N ASP A 118 1.09 -11.15 12.60
CA ASP A 118 1.64 -9.80 12.72
C ASP A 118 0.94 -9.03 13.85
N PRO A 119 1.62 -8.75 14.98
CA PRO A 119 1.02 -8.02 16.10
C PRO A 119 0.68 -6.55 15.78
N PHE A 120 1.12 -6.03 14.63
CA PHE A 120 0.77 -4.71 14.14
C PHE A 120 -0.35 -4.74 13.09
N ALA A 121 -0.93 -5.91 12.80
CA ALA A 121 -1.95 -6.06 11.77
C ALA A 121 -3.10 -5.05 11.95
N VAL A 122 -3.44 -4.36 10.86
CA VAL A 122 -4.57 -3.43 10.82
C VAL A 122 -5.59 -3.93 9.81
N ALA A 123 -6.69 -4.48 10.33
CA ALA A 123 -7.82 -4.93 9.55
C ALA A 123 -8.58 -3.73 8.95
N ILE A 124 -9.09 -3.94 7.74
CA ILE A 124 -9.91 -2.98 6.99
C ILE A 124 -11.30 -3.59 6.80
N ASP A 125 -12.29 -2.89 7.35
CA ASP A 125 -13.67 -3.35 7.39
C ASP A 125 -14.61 -2.32 6.72
N SER A 126 -15.68 -2.81 6.10
CA SER A 126 -16.81 -2.01 5.65
C SER A 126 -18.06 -2.41 6.43
N GLY A 127 -18.43 -1.59 7.42
CA GLY A 127 -19.46 -1.97 8.38
C GLY A 127 -19.01 -3.23 9.15
N ALA A 128 -19.78 -4.31 9.05
CA ALA A 128 -19.46 -5.59 9.68
C ALA A 128 -18.63 -6.54 8.77
N THR A 129 -18.41 -6.16 7.51
CA THR A 129 -17.74 -7.03 6.53
C THR A 129 -16.23 -6.75 6.51
N HIS A 130 -15.44 -7.78 6.82
CA HIS A 130 -13.99 -7.72 6.73
C HIS A 130 -13.53 -7.83 5.27
N LEU A 131 -12.70 -6.89 4.81
CA LEU A 131 -12.22 -6.80 3.42
C LEU A 131 -10.79 -7.29 3.25
N GLY A 132 -9.96 -7.14 4.28
CA GLY A 132 -8.54 -7.47 4.25
C GLY A 132 -7.76 -6.59 5.21
N TYR A 133 -6.49 -6.32 4.89
CA TYR A 133 -5.57 -5.61 5.78
C TYR A 133 -4.90 -4.44 5.07
N ALA A 134 -4.44 -3.47 5.86
CA ALA A 134 -3.44 -2.53 5.37
C ALA A 134 -2.13 -3.26 5.02
N PRO A 135 -1.33 -2.77 4.06
CA PRO A 135 -0.03 -3.34 3.77
C PRO A 135 0.85 -3.38 5.01
N ARG A 136 1.64 -4.46 5.12
CA ARG A 136 2.50 -4.73 6.28
C ARG A 136 3.50 -3.61 6.55
N TYR A 137 4.07 -3.02 5.51
CA TYR A 137 5.00 -1.88 5.63
C TYR A 137 4.35 -0.61 6.23
N LEU A 138 3.02 -0.49 6.20
CA LEU A 138 2.28 0.62 6.85
C LEU A 138 1.72 0.25 8.21
N ALA A 139 1.56 -1.03 8.50
CA ALA A 139 0.79 -1.51 9.65
C ALA A 139 1.27 -0.89 10.97
N TYR A 140 2.59 -0.90 11.21
CA TYR A 140 3.20 -0.27 12.38
C TYR A 140 2.86 1.22 12.50
N ASP A 141 3.06 1.98 11.42
CA ASP A 141 2.75 3.42 11.36
C ASP A 141 1.27 3.67 11.65
N LEU A 142 0.37 2.89 11.04
CA LEU A 142 -1.07 3.02 11.24
C LEU A 142 -1.49 2.73 12.68
N THR A 143 -0.93 1.71 13.34
CA THR A 143 -1.24 1.44 14.75
C THR A 143 -0.87 2.63 15.65
N ARG A 144 0.27 3.27 15.38
CA ARG A 144 0.71 4.47 16.12
C ARG A 144 -0.21 5.65 15.85
N LEU A 145 -0.56 5.90 14.59
CA LEU A 145 -1.46 7.00 14.23
C LEU A 145 -2.85 6.81 14.85
N LEU A 146 -3.40 5.59 14.82
CA LEU A 146 -4.69 5.27 15.45
C LEU A 146 -4.70 5.48 16.97
N ARG A 147 -3.54 5.31 17.63
CA ARG A 147 -3.37 5.51 19.08
C ARG A 147 -3.10 6.97 19.44
N ASP A 148 -2.22 7.63 18.70
CA ASP A 148 -1.62 8.91 19.09
C ASP A 148 -2.35 10.11 18.47
N CYS A 149 -3.11 9.92 17.38
CA CYS A 149 -3.86 11.00 16.76
C CYS A 149 -5.18 11.29 17.50
N PRO A 150 -5.64 12.57 17.51
CA PRO A 150 -6.95 12.91 18.02
C PRO A 150 -8.08 12.18 17.29
N SER A 151 -9.16 11.86 18.01
CA SER A 151 -10.34 11.22 17.44
C SER A 151 -10.87 11.95 16.21
N GLY A 152 -11.18 11.21 15.14
CA GLY A 152 -11.70 11.74 13.89
C GLY A 152 -10.65 12.28 12.90
N THR A 153 -9.38 12.37 13.30
CA THR A 153 -8.30 12.84 12.40
C THR A 153 -7.67 11.73 11.57
N VAL A 154 -7.89 10.46 11.94
CA VAL A 154 -7.47 9.28 11.17
C VAL A 154 -8.66 8.73 10.38
N ASN A 155 -8.49 8.68 9.06
CA ASN A 155 -9.56 8.39 8.12
C ASN A 155 -9.04 7.52 6.97
N LEU A 156 -9.79 6.45 6.63
CA LEU A 156 -9.56 5.65 5.43
C LEU A 156 -10.76 5.81 4.50
N PHE A 157 -10.49 6.10 3.23
CA PHE A 157 -11.51 6.27 2.21
C PHE A 157 -11.26 5.35 1.02
N VAL A 158 -12.33 4.91 0.38
CA VAL A 158 -12.26 4.26 -0.92
C VAL A 158 -11.79 5.29 -1.95
N GLN A 159 -10.63 5.07 -2.56
CA GLN A 159 -10.14 5.89 -3.67
C GLN A 159 -10.64 5.36 -5.00
N LYS A 160 -10.56 4.04 -5.18
CA LYS A 160 -10.95 3.36 -6.41
C LYS A 160 -11.36 1.91 -6.16
N ILE A 161 -12.43 1.48 -6.84
CA ILE A 161 -12.85 0.09 -6.93
C ILE A 161 -12.56 -0.39 -8.36
N ASN A 162 -11.86 -1.50 -8.50
CA ASN A 162 -11.51 -2.11 -9.78
C ASN A 162 -12.12 -3.52 -9.88
N SER A 163 -13.40 -3.58 -10.25
CA SER A 163 -14.17 -4.84 -10.31
C SER A 163 -13.69 -5.86 -11.36
N ASP A 164 -12.80 -5.46 -12.24
CA ASP A 164 -12.21 -6.25 -13.31
C ASP A 164 -10.72 -6.56 -13.08
N ALA A 165 -10.09 -5.94 -12.07
CA ALA A 165 -8.68 -6.11 -11.77
C ALA A 165 -8.38 -7.44 -11.04
N PRO A 166 -7.10 -7.88 -11.03
CA PRO A 166 -6.62 -8.91 -10.11
C PRO A 166 -6.92 -8.55 -8.65
N PHE A 167 -7.03 -9.56 -7.77
CA PHE A 167 -7.43 -9.35 -6.37
C PHE A 167 -6.60 -8.30 -5.62
N GLN A 168 -5.28 -8.28 -5.84
CA GLN A 168 -4.37 -7.33 -5.21
C GLN A 168 -4.57 -5.87 -5.64
N GLN A 169 -5.36 -5.62 -6.69
CA GLN A 169 -5.65 -4.28 -7.22
C GLN A 169 -7.15 -3.94 -7.12
N ARG A 170 -7.97 -4.73 -6.43
CA ARG A 170 -9.43 -4.57 -6.37
C ARG A 170 -9.89 -3.30 -5.67
N LEU A 171 -9.23 -2.93 -4.58
CA LEU A 171 -9.63 -1.82 -3.74
C LEU A 171 -8.41 -0.97 -3.40
N LEU A 172 -8.33 0.19 -4.04
CA LEU A 172 -7.36 1.23 -3.71
C LEU A 172 -7.99 2.15 -2.68
N CYS A 173 -7.26 2.38 -1.58
CA CYS A 173 -7.67 3.28 -0.52
C CYS A 173 -6.82 4.54 -0.50
N ARG A 174 -7.40 5.63 0.02
CA ARG A 174 -6.70 6.85 0.41
C ARG A 174 -6.79 6.98 1.92
N PHE A 175 -5.64 6.94 2.57
CA PHE A 175 -5.51 7.17 3.99
C PHE A 175 -5.15 8.63 4.26
N GLN A 176 -5.79 9.23 5.25
CA GLN A 176 -5.51 10.57 5.73
C GLN A 176 -5.46 10.56 7.26
N GLY A 177 -4.35 11.04 7.81
CA GLY A 177 -4.09 11.07 9.25
C GLY A 177 -3.46 12.38 9.71
N CYS A 178 -3.44 12.59 11.02
CA CYS A 178 -2.60 13.63 11.61
C CYS A 178 -1.11 13.27 11.46
N TRP A 179 -0.21 14.22 11.70
CA TRP A 179 1.22 13.97 11.84
C TRP A 179 1.65 14.30 13.28
N PRO A 180 1.68 13.33 14.21
CA PRO A 180 2.05 13.59 15.60
C PRO A 180 3.47 14.16 15.73
N ALA A 181 3.71 14.90 16.80
CA ALA A 181 5.07 15.35 17.14
C ALA A 181 6.00 14.14 17.31
N ASN A 182 7.20 14.22 16.72
CA ASN A 182 8.19 13.13 16.70
C ASN A 182 7.71 11.83 16.03
N PHE A 183 6.67 11.90 15.19
CA PHE A 183 6.30 10.77 14.35
C PHE A 183 7.38 10.53 13.31
N LYS A 184 7.90 9.30 13.28
CA LYS A 184 8.89 8.83 12.31
C LYS A 184 8.24 7.72 11.50
N PRO A 185 7.88 7.96 10.23
CA PRO A 185 7.37 6.90 9.36
C PRO A 185 8.47 5.86 9.11
N CYS A 186 8.07 4.67 8.68
CA CYS A 186 9.03 3.62 8.29
C CYS A 186 10.02 3.29 9.42
N SER A 187 9.55 3.27 10.67
CA SER A 187 10.39 3.05 11.86
C SER A 187 10.08 1.74 12.59
N GLY A 188 9.18 0.93 12.04
CA GLY A 188 8.85 -0.38 12.59
C GLY A 188 9.89 -1.47 12.26
N PRO A 189 9.71 -2.68 12.81
CA PRO A 189 10.65 -3.79 12.63
C PRO A 189 10.88 -4.20 11.16
N GLU A 190 9.92 -3.96 10.28
CA GLU A 190 10.02 -4.21 8.83
C GLU A 190 11.16 -3.44 8.14
N PHE A 191 11.65 -2.37 8.78
CA PHE A 191 12.64 -1.44 8.23
C PHE A 191 14.02 -1.61 8.85
N GLU A 192 14.16 -2.57 9.77
CA GLU A 192 15.46 -2.95 10.28
C GLU A 192 16.26 -3.66 9.19
N LEU A 193 17.56 -3.43 9.17
CA LEU A 193 18.45 -4.15 8.26
C LEU A 193 18.32 -5.64 8.55
N ILE A 194 18.17 -6.45 7.50
CA ILE A 194 18.30 -7.91 7.62
C ILE A 194 19.71 -8.15 8.19
N PRO A 195 19.84 -8.78 9.38
CA PRO A 195 21.15 -9.10 9.93
C PRO A 195 21.97 -9.85 8.88
N GLU A 196 23.28 -9.61 8.83
CA GLU A 196 24.17 -10.38 7.94
C GLU A 196 23.84 -11.87 8.09
N LEU A 197 23.68 -12.54 6.94
CA LEU A 197 23.61 -14.00 6.90
C LEU A 197 24.92 -14.52 7.49
N VAL A 198 24.93 -14.80 8.79
CA VAL A 198 26.06 -15.47 9.45
C VAL A 198 26.25 -16.78 8.70
N GLY A 199 27.41 -16.89 8.06
CA GLY A 199 27.67 -17.79 6.93
C GLY A 199 27.19 -19.23 7.13
N VAL A 200 26.67 -19.79 6.03
CA VAL A 200 26.59 -21.24 5.80
C VAL A 200 27.92 -21.71 5.23
#